data_AF-A0AAD6X5D6-F1
#
_entry.id   AF-A0AAD6X5D6-F1
#
_cell.length_a   1.000
_cell.length_b   1.000
_cell.length_c   1.000
_cell.angle_alpha   90.00
_cell.angle_beta   90.00
_cell.angle_gamma   90.00
#
_symmetry.space_group_name_H-M   'P 1'
#
loop_
_entity.id
_entity.type
_entity.pdbx_description
1 polymer ?
#
loop_
_entity_poly.entity_id
_entity_poly.type
_entity_poly.pdbx_seq_one_letter_code
_entity_poly.pdbx_strand_id
1 'polypeptide(L)'
;MDIKFIGSGPAAKAILYYITDYITKSQLQAHVAYAALEVAVHRLGDFNPEEDDLTSRAKRLLQKCAHSLISKQEMSAQQVVSYLMDFEDHFTSHELTMDASGKLVPTATQACDYQKRGDLLENVSVWDFVAQTEKEKLTRSQMFSAGSDEESDDEDRADGPEGTASVTDESPWTKDNILDFDGKMPRVRFQTAHLQDNTHTIKVRSYFRRKIPVPIGPALPRRDTPASEQKHARLMLILFKPWRHASDLREAGQTWLEAYMEFLPSCSEEVLERIINMQLLHECRDSRDAH
;
A
#
# COMPACT_ATOMS: atom_id res chain seq x y z
N MET A 1 9.62 -37.53 11.29
CA MET A 1 9.07 -36.69 10.20
C MET A 1 9.31 -37.41 8.90
N ASP A 2 8.24 -37.65 8.13
CA ASP A 2 8.32 -38.19 6.78
C ASP A 2 8.57 -37.03 5.80
N ILE A 3 9.77 -36.96 5.22
CA ILE A 3 10.16 -35.88 4.31
C ILE A 3 9.86 -36.36 2.89
N LYS A 4 8.79 -35.85 2.30
CA LYS A 4 8.45 -36.12 0.90
C LYS A 4 9.15 -35.14 -0.03
N PHE A 5 9.77 -35.67 -1.08
CA PHE A 5 10.49 -34.87 -2.07
C PHE A 5 9.53 -34.19 -3.04
N ILE A 6 9.73 -32.88 -3.29
CA ILE A 6 9.00 -32.16 -4.34
C ILE A 6 9.84 -32.26 -5.62
N GLY A 7 9.39 -33.12 -6.54
CA GLY A 7 10.18 -33.55 -7.69
C GLY A 7 10.32 -32.54 -8.83
N SER A 8 9.61 -31.42 -8.83
CA SER A 8 9.69 -30.43 -9.91
C SER A 8 9.32 -29.01 -9.45
N GLY A 9 9.86 -28.00 -10.15
CA GLY A 9 9.52 -26.59 -9.94
C GLY A 9 8.02 -26.28 -10.09
N PRO A 10 7.32 -26.80 -11.13
CA PRO A 10 5.86 -26.66 -11.24
C PRO A 10 5.10 -27.26 -10.07
N ALA A 11 5.48 -28.46 -9.59
CA ALA A 11 4.85 -29.07 -8.42
C ALA A 11 5.08 -28.21 -7.16
N ALA A 12 6.28 -27.65 -6.98
CA ALA A 12 6.57 -26.73 -5.88
C ALA A 12 5.69 -25.47 -5.93
N LYS A 13 5.55 -24.87 -7.11
CA LYS A 13 4.69 -23.70 -7.35
C LYS A 13 3.21 -23.98 -7.07
N ALA A 14 2.69 -25.13 -7.55
CA ALA A 14 1.33 -25.56 -7.29
C ALA A 14 1.06 -25.80 -5.80
N ILE A 15 1.98 -26.49 -5.10
CA ILE A 15 1.91 -26.71 -3.65
C ILE A 15 1.94 -25.38 -2.90
N LEU A 16 2.85 -24.47 -3.26
CA LEU A 16 2.97 -23.16 -2.63
C LEU A 16 1.67 -22.35 -2.78
N TYR A 17 1.07 -22.34 -3.98
CA TYR A 17 -0.22 -21.72 -4.20
C TYR A 17 -1.29 -22.35 -3.31
N TYR A 18 -1.38 -23.69 -3.31
CA TYR A 18 -2.39 -24.42 -2.55
C TYR A 18 -2.29 -24.14 -1.05
N ILE A 19 -1.08 -24.19 -0.48
CA ILE A 19 -0.84 -23.90 0.93
C ILE A 19 -1.24 -22.45 1.23
N THR A 20 -0.80 -21.51 0.39
CA THR A 20 -1.08 -20.08 0.60
C THR A 20 -2.57 -19.80 0.51
N ASP A 21 -3.25 -20.26 -0.53
CA ASP A 21 -4.71 -20.13 -0.73
C ASP A 21 -5.50 -20.79 0.40
N TYR A 22 -5.03 -21.93 0.91
CA TYR A 22 -5.66 -22.62 2.02
C TYR A 22 -5.50 -21.86 3.34
N ILE A 23 -4.30 -21.33 3.62
CA ILE A 23 -4.03 -20.51 4.82
C ILE A 23 -4.82 -19.20 4.77
N THR A 24 -4.92 -18.57 3.60
CA THR A 24 -5.62 -17.28 3.43
C THR A 24 -7.12 -17.45 3.21
N LYS A 25 -7.63 -18.69 3.11
CA LYS A 25 -9.06 -18.97 2.95
C LYS A 25 -9.81 -18.52 4.20
N SER A 26 -10.60 -17.46 4.06
CA SER A 26 -11.57 -17.08 5.08
C SER A 26 -12.65 -18.15 5.16
N GLN A 27 -12.52 -19.09 6.09
CA GLN A 27 -13.58 -20.05 6.36
C GLN A 27 -14.74 -19.32 7.02
N LEU A 28 -15.92 -19.34 6.40
CA LEU A 28 -17.15 -19.01 7.10
C LEU A 28 -17.34 -20.08 8.18
N GLN A 29 -17.14 -19.71 9.45
CA GLN A 29 -17.22 -20.69 10.52
C GLN A 29 -18.63 -21.31 10.55
N ALA A 30 -18.71 -22.64 10.60
CA ALA A 30 -19.98 -23.35 10.50
C ALA A 30 -21.01 -22.88 11.54
N HIS A 31 -20.57 -22.53 12.75
CA HIS A 31 -21.44 -22.01 13.80
C HIS A 31 -22.04 -20.64 13.45
N VAL A 32 -21.30 -19.77 12.75
CA VAL A 32 -21.79 -18.50 12.21
C VAL A 32 -22.84 -18.76 11.13
N ALA A 33 -22.60 -19.76 10.28
CA ALA A 33 -23.55 -20.15 9.24
C ALA A 33 -24.86 -20.70 9.83
N TYR A 34 -24.78 -21.57 10.83
CA TYR A 34 -25.96 -22.11 11.52
C TYR A 34 -26.73 -21.04 12.30
N ALA A 35 -26.04 -20.15 13.01
CA ALA A 35 -26.69 -19.05 13.71
C ALA A 35 -27.35 -18.06 12.73
N ALA A 36 -26.82 -17.87 11.51
CA ALA A 36 -27.45 -17.07 10.47
C ALA A 36 -28.71 -17.74 9.91
N LEU A 37 -28.65 -19.06 9.68
CA LEU A 37 -29.79 -19.87 9.24
C LEU A 37 -30.93 -19.83 10.26
N GLU A 38 -30.63 -19.99 11.54
CA GLU A 38 -31.61 -19.94 12.64
C GLU A 38 -32.35 -18.58 12.66
N VAL A 39 -31.60 -17.47 12.62
CA VAL A 39 -32.18 -16.12 12.60
C VAL A 39 -33.04 -15.89 11.35
N ALA A 40 -32.60 -16.40 10.20
CA ALA A 40 -33.35 -16.27 8.95
C ALA A 40 -34.66 -17.06 8.97
N VAL A 41 -34.67 -18.27 9.56
CA VAL A 41 -35.86 -19.10 9.75
C VAL A 41 -36.83 -18.44 10.72
N HIS A 42 -36.35 -17.94 11.87
CA HIS A 42 -37.21 -17.20 12.82
C HIS A 42 -37.83 -15.95 12.21
N ARG A 43 -37.10 -15.22 11.36
CA ARG A 43 -37.61 -14.02 10.67
C ARG A 43 -38.53 -14.34 9.49
N LEU A 44 -38.70 -15.60 9.09
CA LEU A 44 -39.63 -15.98 8.03
C LEU A 44 -41.08 -15.87 8.51
N GLY A 45 -41.32 -16.00 9.83
CA GLY A 45 -42.66 -15.99 10.43
C GLY A 45 -43.42 -17.31 10.20
N ASP A 46 -44.63 -17.39 10.76
CA ASP A 46 -45.50 -18.56 10.62
C ASP A 46 -46.10 -18.65 9.20
N PHE A 47 -46.23 -19.87 8.69
CA PHE A 47 -46.72 -20.15 7.35
C PHE A 47 -48.23 -19.89 7.23
N ASN A 48 -48.62 -19.01 6.31
CA ASN A 48 -50.02 -18.81 5.93
C ASN A 48 -50.33 -19.56 4.62
N PRO A 49 -51.11 -20.66 4.65
CA PRO A 49 -51.38 -21.49 3.47
C PRO A 49 -52.23 -20.83 2.38
N GLU A 50 -52.88 -19.69 2.66
CA GLU A 50 -53.74 -18.99 1.69
C GLU A 50 -53.02 -17.91 0.86
N GLU A 51 -51.89 -17.36 1.33
CA GLU A 51 -51.19 -16.24 0.68
C GLU A 51 -49.84 -16.63 0.06
N ASP A 52 -49.17 -17.67 0.58
CA ASP A 52 -47.79 -17.98 0.20
C ASP A 52 -47.69 -19.13 -0.82
N ASP A 53 -47.36 -18.80 -2.07
CA ASP A 53 -46.88 -19.78 -3.05
C ASP A 53 -45.54 -20.40 -2.60
N LEU A 54 -45.43 -21.73 -2.73
CA LEU A 54 -44.30 -22.52 -2.22
C LEU A 54 -42.95 -22.01 -2.79
N THR A 55 -42.95 -21.61 -4.06
CA THR A 55 -41.78 -21.09 -4.77
C THR A 55 -41.35 -19.74 -4.24
N SER A 56 -42.32 -18.85 -3.98
CA SER A 56 -42.10 -17.51 -3.43
C SER A 56 -41.54 -17.58 -2.01
N ARG A 57 -42.03 -18.52 -1.20
CA ARG A 57 -41.53 -18.77 0.16
C ARG A 57 -40.11 -19.32 0.17
N ALA A 58 -39.81 -20.30 -0.68
CA ALA A 58 -38.46 -20.86 -0.80
C ALA A 58 -37.44 -19.80 -1.22
N LYS A 59 -37.81 -18.93 -2.18
CA LYS A 59 -36.97 -17.80 -2.61
C LYS A 59 -36.73 -16.80 -1.49
N ARG A 60 -37.76 -16.45 -0.72
CA ARG A 60 -37.68 -15.52 0.41
C ARG A 60 -36.84 -16.08 1.57
N LEU A 61 -36.93 -17.39 1.83
CA LEU A 61 -36.08 -18.10 2.78
C LEU A 61 -34.62 -18.04 2.35
N LEU A 62 -34.32 -18.44 1.11
CA LEU A 62 -32.95 -18.39 0.58
C LEU A 62 -32.36 -16.97 0.61
N GLN A 63 -33.14 -15.96 0.25
CA GLN A 63 -32.73 -14.56 0.33
C GLN A 63 -32.44 -14.11 1.76
N LYS A 64 -33.32 -14.41 2.73
CA LYS A 64 -33.09 -14.04 4.14
C LYS A 64 -31.91 -14.79 4.76
N CYS A 65 -31.73 -16.06 4.41
CA CYS A 65 -30.54 -16.84 4.81
C CYS A 65 -29.28 -16.22 4.23
N ALA A 66 -29.25 -15.88 2.94
CA ALA A 66 -28.11 -15.24 2.30
C ALA A 66 -27.79 -13.87 2.93
N HIS A 67 -28.79 -13.02 3.14
CA HIS A 67 -28.59 -11.72 3.80
C HIS A 67 -28.12 -11.86 5.24
N SER A 68 -28.62 -12.85 6.01
CA SER A 68 -28.15 -13.09 7.37
C SER A 68 -26.74 -13.68 7.40
N LEU A 69 -26.36 -14.51 6.43
CA LEU A 69 -25.02 -15.07 6.30
C LEU A 69 -24.00 -13.98 5.97
N ILE A 70 -24.32 -13.10 5.02
CA ILE A 70 -23.50 -11.93 4.67
C ILE A 70 -23.37 -10.98 5.86
N SER A 71 -24.46 -10.75 6.61
CA SER A 71 -24.47 -9.91 7.81
C SER A 71 -23.67 -10.48 8.97
N LYS A 72 -23.58 -11.81 9.09
CA LYS A 72 -22.83 -12.49 10.16
C LYS A 72 -21.43 -12.89 9.74
N GLN A 73 -21.07 -12.75 8.46
CA GLN A 73 -19.70 -12.94 8.01
C GLN A 73 -18.82 -11.96 8.79
N GLU A 74 -17.97 -12.52 9.65
CA GLU A 74 -17.12 -11.73 10.55
C GLU A 74 -16.32 -10.73 9.72
N MET A 75 -16.42 -9.45 10.08
CA MET A 75 -15.53 -8.43 9.54
C MET A 75 -14.10 -8.87 9.82
N SER A 76 -13.21 -8.73 8.83
CA SER A 76 -11.80 -9.08 9.01
C SER A 76 -11.29 -8.44 10.30
N ALA A 77 -10.41 -9.13 11.05
CA ALA A 77 -9.76 -8.53 12.21
C ALA A 77 -9.10 -7.18 11.84
N GLN A 78 -8.67 -7.00 10.59
CA GLN A 78 -8.15 -5.73 10.07
C GLN A 78 -9.26 -4.67 9.97
N GLN A 79 -10.46 -5.03 9.52
CA GLN A 79 -11.61 -4.11 9.47
C GLN A 79 -12.13 -3.77 10.87
N VAL A 80 -12.18 -4.75 11.77
CA VAL A 80 -12.59 -4.53 13.17
C VAL A 80 -11.57 -3.63 13.88
N VAL A 81 -10.27 -3.88 13.70
CA VAL A 81 -9.22 -3.01 14.25
C VAL A 81 -9.24 -1.64 13.58
N SER A 82 -9.48 -1.55 12.26
CA SER A 82 -9.66 -0.28 11.55
C SER A 82 -10.78 0.53 12.21
N TYR A 83 -11.95 -0.08 12.40
CA TYR A 83 -13.08 0.54 13.06
C TYR A 83 -12.79 0.94 14.53
N LEU A 84 -12.15 0.05 15.31
CA LEU A 84 -11.81 0.34 16.71
C LEU A 84 -10.73 1.40 16.87
N MET A 85 -9.84 1.55 15.89
CA MET A 85 -8.79 2.57 15.84
C MET A 85 -9.26 3.85 15.14
N ASP A 86 -10.55 3.94 14.78
CA ASP A 86 -11.16 5.06 14.06
C ASP A 86 -10.49 5.34 12.69
N PHE A 87 -9.96 4.30 12.05
CA PHE A 87 -9.46 4.35 10.68
C PHE A 87 -10.63 4.25 9.71
N GLU A 88 -10.80 5.30 8.90
CA GLU A 88 -11.91 5.46 7.96
C GLU A 88 -11.93 4.37 6.86
N ASP A 89 -13.13 3.89 6.51
CA ASP A 89 -13.37 2.80 5.55
C ASP A 89 -13.77 3.32 4.14
N HIS A 90 -13.31 4.52 3.78
CA HIS A 90 -13.58 5.13 2.47
C HIS A 90 -12.33 5.74 1.85
N PHE A 91 -12.17 5.54 0.54
CA PHE A 91 -11.08 6.14 -0.22
C PHE A 91 -11.46 7.58 -0.59
N THR A 92 -11.15 8.54 0.29
CA THR A 92 -11.17 9.95 -0.11
C THR A 92 -9.93 10.26 -0.93
N SER A 93 -10.12 10.83 -2.12
CA SER A 93 -9.01 11.32 -2.93
C SER A 93 -8.31 12.52 -2.28
N HIS A 94 -8.99 13.23 -1.38
CA HIS A 94 -8.51 14.40 -0.67
C HIS A 94 -9.08 14.37 0.74
N GLU A 95 -8.21 14.34 1.74
CA GLU A 95 -8.59 14.59 3.12
C GLU A 95 -8.71 16.12 3.27
N LEU A 96 -9.80 16.64 3.82
CA LEU A 96 -10.02 18.07 4.00
C LEU A 96 -9.94 18.37 5.50
N THR A 97 -9.09 19.32 5.89
CA THR A 97 -9.01 19.81 7.28
C THR A 97 -9.47 21.26 7.36
N MET A 98 -9.92 21.70 8.53
CA MET A 98 -10.24 23.12 8.77
C MET A 98 -8.99 23.83 9.31
N ASP A 99 -8.65 24.97 8.73
CA ASP A 99 -7.63 25.86 9.30
C ASP A 99 -8.15 26.60 10.55
N ALA A 100 -7.27 27.33 11.24
CA ALA A 100 -7.64 28.12 12.43
C ALA A 100 -8.68 29.22 12.16
N SER A 101 -8.95 29.53 10.89
CA SER A 101 -9.99 30.48 10.46
C SER A 101 -11.32 29.81 10.08
N GLY A 102 -11.41 28.48 10.21
CA GLY A 102 -12.60 27.69 9.88
C GLY A 102 -12.77 27.43 8.37
N LYS A 103 -11.73 27.70 7.55
CA LYS A 103 -11.76 27.44 6.12
C LYS A 103 -11.29 26.01 5.84
N LEU A 104 -11.99 25.33 4.94
CA LEU A 104 -11.59 24.00 4.46
C LEU A 104 -10.32 24.12 3.61
N VAL A 105 -9.27 23.40 4.01
CA VAL A 105 -7.98 23.31 3.33
C VAL A 105 -7.72 21.84 2.98
N PRO A 106 -7.30 21.53 1.74
CA PRO A 106 -6.90 20.18 1.40
C PRO A 106 -5.66 19.75 2.18
N THR A 107 -5.73 18.57 2.77
CA THR A 107 -4.60 17.86 3.38
C THR A 107 -3.81 17.17 2.27
N ALA A 108 -2.48 17.17 2.39
CA ALA A 108 -1.63 16.51 1.41
C ALA A 108 -1.85 14.99 1.40
N THR A 109 -2.09 14.44 0.22
CA THR A 109 -2.22 13.00 0.00
C THR A 109 -0.85 12.32 -0.04
N GLN A 110 -0.80 11.00 0.14
CA GLN A 110 0.45 10.24 0.01
C GLN A 110 1.09 10.38 -1.39
N ALA A 111 0.27 10.56 -2.43
CA ALA A 111 0.73 10.86 -3.78
C ALA A 111 1.38 12.25 -3.86
N CYS A 112 0.80 13.25 -3.21
CA CYS A 112 1.38 14.58 -3.08
C CYS A 112 2.71 14.54 -2.31
N ASP A 113 2.75 13.78 -1.20
CA ASP A 113 3.95 13.57 -0.40
C ASP A 113 5.10 13.00 -1.25
N TYR A 114 4.81 11.99 -2.08
CA TYR A 114 5.78 11.42 -3.00
C TYR A 114 6.22 12.40 -4.09
N GLN A 115 5.27 13.05 -4.77
CA GLN A 115 5.58 13.97 -5.88
C GLN A 115 6.40 15.19 -5.43
N LYS A 116 6.13 15.68 -4.21
CA LYS A 116 6.78 16.87 -3.62
C LYS A 116 7.80 16.52 -2.53
N ARG A 117 8.30 15.28 -2.53
CA ARG A 117 9.42 14.86 -1.68
C ARG A 117 10.65 15.74 -1.93
N GLY A 118 11.48 15.96 -0.91
CA GLY A 118 12.71 16.74 -1.05
C GLY A 118 13.72 16.11 -2.00
N ASP A 119 14.69 16.90 -2.44
CA ASP A 119 15.55 16.55 -3.58
C ASP A 119 16.50 15.39 -3.28
N LEU A 120 16.84 15.16 -2.01
CA LEU A 120 17.61 13.98 -1.60
C LEU A 120 16.86 12.66 -1.86
N LEU A 121 15.52 12.68 -1.94
CA LEU A 121 14.71 11.49 -2.22
C LEU A 121 14.34 11.37 -3.70
N GLU A 122 14.91 12.20 -4.58
CA GLU A 122 14.52 12.23 -6.00
C GLU A 122 14.68 10.87 -6.69
N ASN A 123 15.76 10.15 -6.40
CA ASN A 123 16.06 8.84 -7.00
C ASN A 123 15.29 7.68 -6.34
N VAL A 124 14.37 7.96 -5.41
CA VAL A 124 13.59 6.93 -4.69
C VAL A 124 12.30 6.60 -5.45
N SER A 125 12.07 5.31 -5.68
CA SER A 125 10.84 4.77 -6.29
C SER A 125 9.63 4.91 -5.37
N VAL A 126 8.41 4.83 -5.91
CA VAL A 126 7.19 4.83 -5.07
C VAL A 126 7.23 3.65 -4.08
N TRP A 127 7.66 2.49 -4.55
CA TRP A 127 7.75 1.28 -3.74
C TRP A 127 8.66 1.47 -2.53
N ASP A 128 9.88 1.98 -2.74
CA ASP A 128 10.85 2.19 -1.66
C ASP A 128 10.47 3.37 -0.78
N PHE A 129 9.84 4.41 -1.34
CA PHE A 129 9.31 5.53 -0.56
C PHE A 129 8.29 5.06 0.46
N VAL A 130 7.30 4.26 0.04
CA VAL A 130 6.28 3.70 0.94
C VAL A 130 6.89 2.73 1.96
N ALA A 131 7.89 1.96 1.56
CA ALA A 131 8.56 0.98 2.41
C ALA A 131 9.44 1.63 3.50
N GLN A 132 10.17 2.69 3.15
CA GLN A 132 11.31 3.18 3.93
C GLN A 132 11.18 4.63 4.39
N THR A 133 10.02 5.27 4.23
CA THR A 133 9.80 6.62 4.76
C THR A 133 8.62 6.69 5.73
N GLU A 134 8.61 7.77 6.51
CA GLU A 134 7.54 8.12 7.44
C GLU A 134 7.39 9.64 7.46
N LYS A 135 6.15 10.11 7.35
CA LYS A 135 5.84 11.51 7.53
C LYS A 135 5.78 11.83 9.03
N GLU A 136 6.57 12.79 9.48
CA GLU A 136 6.70 13.20 10.88
C GLU A 136 6.35 14.68 11.03
N LYS A 137 5.53 15.04 12.02
CA LYS A 137 5.25 16.45 12.35
C LYS A 137 6.50 17.11 12.92
N LEU A 138 6.74 18.35 12.51
CA LEU A 138 7.79 19.17 13.08
C LEU A 138 7.45 19.56 14.52
N THR A 139 8.47 19.62 15.36
CA THR A 139 8.36 20.22 16.69
C THR A 139 8.27 21.74 16.57
N ARG A 140 7.71 22.42 17.59
CA ARG A 140 7.62 23.90 17.59
C ARG A 140 8.96 24.56 17.32
N SER A 141 10.05 24.10 17.96
CA SER A 141 11.40 24.62 17.75
C SER A 141 11.83 24.56 16.27
N GLN A 142 11.57 23.44 15.60
CA GLN A 142 11.93 23.22 14.19
C GLN A 142 11.01 23.96 13.19
N MET A 143 9.84 24.44 13.63
CA MET A 143 8.97 25.29 12.81
C MET A 143 9.44 26.74 12.84
N PHE A 144 9.92 27.23 13.99
CA PHE A 144 10.42 28.61 14.14
C PHE A 144 11.76 28.81 13.42
N SER A 145 12.66 27.83 13.49
CA SER A 145 13.97 27.90 12.78
C SER A 145 13.86 27.91 11.26
N ALA A 146 12.70 27.54 10.69
CA ALA A 146 12.46 27.57 9.25
C ALA A 146 11.89 28.91 8.75
N GLY A 147 11.53 29.82 9.67
CA GLY A 147 10.89 31.10 9.36
C GLY A 147 11.73 32.35 9.66
N SER A 148 12.95 32.18 10.20
CA SER A 148 13.86 33.28 10.51
C SER A 148 15.25 33.00 9.93
N ASP A 149 15.60 33.69 8.85
CA ASP A 149 16.99 33.86 8.40
C ASP A 149 17.75 34.84 9.33
N GLU A 150 17.72 34.59 10.64
CA GLU A 150 18.55 35.32 11.60
C GLU A 150 19.32 34.31 12.45
N GLU A 151 20.64 34.29 12.26
CA GLU A 151 21.61 33.62 13.11
C GLU A 151 21.46 34.15 14.54
N SER A 152 21.00 33.30 15.46
CA SER A 152 21.11 33.56 16.89
C SER A 152 22.04 32.54 17.53
N ASP A 153 23.23 33.00 17.91
CA ASP A 153 24.20 32.30 18.74
C ASP A 153 23.64 32.16 20.16
N ASP A 154 23.07 31.00 20.49
CA ASP A 154 22.81 30.60 21.87
C ASP A 154 23.39 29.19 22.11
N GLU A 155 24.66 29.18 22.52
CA GLU A 155 25.33 28.02 23.12
C GLU A 155 24.77 27.81 24.55
N ASP A 156 23.66 27.07 24.71
CA ASP A 156 23.38 26.30 25.94
C ASP A 156 22.02 25.56 25.86
N ARG A 157 22.04 24.31 25.38
CA ARG A 157 21.17 23.21 25.84
C ARG A 157 21.53 21.88 25.18
N ALA A 158 22.05 20.96 25.98
CA ALA A 158 22.20 19.56 25.61
C ALA A 158 20.83 18.89 25.45
N ASP A 159 20.67 18.15 24.34
CA ASP A 159 19.60 17.21 23.99
C ASP A 159 18.44 17.71 23.08
N GLY A 160 18.77 18.34 21.94
CA GLY A 160 17.84 18.61 20.82
C GLY A 160 18.12 17.70 19.59
N PRO A 161 17.11 17.23 18.82
CA PRO A 161 17.37 16.41 17.65
C PRO A 161 17.68 17.29 16.44
N GLU A 162 18.96 17.65 16.31
CA GLU A 162 19.55 18.17 15.07
C GLU A 162 19.58 17.09 13.98
N GLY A 163 19.43 17.49 12.73
CA GLY A 163 19.53 16.59 11.57
C GLY A 163 18.33 16.68 10.63
N THR A 164 17.97 17.88 10.19
CA THR A 164 17.28 18.05 8.92
C THR A 164 18.30 17.90 7.80
N ALA A 165 18.17 16.85 7.00
CA ALA A 165 18.98 16.63 5.82
C ALA A 165 18.61 17.68 4.76
N SER A 166 19.49 18.66 4.60
CA SER A 166 19.50 19.57 3.46
C SER A 166 20.67 19.21 2.55
N VAL A 167 20.58 19.55 1.26
CA VAL A 167 21.68 19.38 0.30
C VAL A 167 22.71 20.48 0.58
N THR A 168 23.51 20.31 1.62
CA THR A 168 24.72 21.11 1.88
C THR A 168 25.94 20.24 1.62
N ASP A 169 27.04 20.85 1.18
CA ASP A 169 28.28 20.16 0.78
C ASP A 169 28.92 19.30 1.90
N GLU A 170 28.46 19.44 3.15
CA GLU A 170 28.97 18.72 4.33
C GLU A 170 28.05 17.58 4.82
N SER A 171 26.91 17.35 4.17
CA SER A 171 25.98 16.28 4.57
C SER A 171 26.45 14.91 4.05
N PRO A 172 26.49 13.85 4.88
CA PRO A 172 26.89 12.51 4.45
C PRO A 172 25.86 11.82 3.54
N TRP A 173 24.65 12.38 3.44
CA TRP A 173 23.55 11.85 2.64
C TRP A 173 23.53 12.43 1.23
N THR A 174 23.48 11.56 0.24
CA THR A 174 23.32 11.87 -1.18
C THR A 174 22.03 11.25 -1.71
N LYS A 175 21.63 11.62 -2.94
CA LYS A 175 20.46 11.06 -3.60
C LYS A 175 20.54 9.54 -3.78
N ASP A 176 21.76 9.00 -3.84
CA ASP A 176 22.02 7.60 -4.18
C ASP A 176 22.19 6.72 -2.94
N ASN A 177 22.58 7.29 -1.79
CA ASN A 177 22.85 6.51 -0.57
C ASN A 177 21.79 6.69 0.54
N ILE A 178 20.78 7.56 0.33
CA ILE A 178 19.90 8.01 1.40
C ILE A 178 19.12 6.88 2.09
N LEU A 179 18.81 5.80 1.37
CA LEU A 179 18.08 4.65 1.93
C LEU A 179 18.99 3.60 2.57
N ASP A 180 20.26 3.56 2.19
CA ASP A 180 21.20 2.49 2.55
C ASP A 180 22.26 2.95 3.57
N PHE A 181 22.06 4.12 4.18
CA PHE A 181 22.99 4.70 5.12
C PHE A 181 22.95 4.02 6.50
N ASP A 182 24.06 3.44 6.96
CA ASP A 182 24.16 2.67 8.21
C ASP A 182 24.35 3.52 9.48
N GLY A 183 23.72 4.69 9.52
CA GLY A 183 23.92 5.67 10.59
C GLY A 183 22.64 6.34 11.06
N LYS A 184 22.76 7.59 11.50
CA LYS A 184 21.60 8.40 11.88
C LYS A 184 20.73 8.64 10.64
N MET A 185 19.49 8.19 10.71
CA MET A 185 18.57 8.29 9.58
C MET A 185 18.19 9.75 9.28
N PRO A 186 18.26 10.17 8.02
CA PRO A 186 17.98 11.55 7.64
C PRO A 186 16.50 11.91 7.78
N ARG A 187 16.25 13.20 8.05
CA ARG A 187 14.93 13.84 7.89
C ARG A 187 14.97 14.83 6.75
N VAL A 188 14.22 14.55 5.69
CA VAL A 188 14.19 15.37 4.48
C VAL A 188 12.96 16.28 4.52
N ARG A 189 13.14 17.57 4.23
CA ARG A 189 12.03 18.54 4.09
C ARG A 189 11.27 18.28 2.79
N PHE A 190 9.97 18.57 2.76
CA PHE A 190 9.24 18.62 1.49
C PHE A 190 9.69 19.82 0.65
N GLN A 191 9.38 19.80 -0.64
CA GLN A 191 9.51 20.99 -1.48
C GLN A 191 8.54 22.09 -1.03
N THR A 192 8.90 23.35 -1.22
CA THR A 192 8.08 24.53 -0.83
C THR A 192 6.70 24.57 -1.47
N ALA A 193 6.49 23.86 -2.58
CA ALA A 193 5.19 23.71 -3.22
C ALA A 193 4.26 22.69 -2.52
N HIS A 194 4.72 22.02 -1.46
CA HIS A 194 3.94 21.05 -0.71
C HIS A 194 3.09 21.73 0.36
N LEU A 195 1.83 21.32 0.50
CA LEU A 195 0.87 21.95 1.43
C LEU A 195 1.27 21.87 2.91
N GLN A 196 2.21 21.00 3.25
CA GLN A 196 2.65 20.74 4.62
C GLN A 196 4.18 20.84 4.78
N ASP A 197 4.87 21.52 3.86
CA ASP A 197 6.32 21.77 3.92
C ASP A 197 6.79 22.39 5.24
N ASN A 198 6.02 23.34 5.77
CA ASN A 198 6.34 24.07 7.00
C ASN A 198 5.91 23.34 8.28
N THR A 199 5.17 22.24 8.17
CA THR A 199 4.60 21.52 9.32
C THR A 199 5.07 20.08 9.46
N HIS A 200 5.55 19.45 8.38
CA HIS A 200 5.96 18.06 8.35
C HIS A 200 7.31 17.87 7.65
N THR A 201 7.99 16.79 7.99
CA THR A 201 9.19 16.29 7.30
C THR A 201 9.03 14.81 6.97
N ILE A 202 9.88 14.31 6.08
CA ILE A 202 9.98 12.91 5.72
C ILE A 202 11.16 12.32 6.47
N LYS A 203 10.89 11.43 7.43
CA LYS A 203 11.91 10.65 8.12
C LYS A 203 12.20 9.38 7.34
N VAL A 204 13.45 9.15 7.01
CA VAL A 204 13.90 7.88 6.43
C VAL A 204 13.99 6.83 7.54
N ARG A 205 13.60 5.61 7.23
CA ARG A 205 13.70 4.45 8.12
C ARG A 205 14.98 3.70 7.82
N SER A 206 15.55 3.10 8.85
CA SER A 206 16.62 2.12 8.66
C SER A 206 16.15 0.98 7.78
N TYR A 207 17.04 0.49 6.92
CA TYR A 207 16.84 -0.70 6.10
C TYR A 207 16.27 -1.88 6.90
N PHE A 208 16.76 -2.13 8.12
CA PHE A 208 16.27 -3.22 8.98
C PHE A 208 14.84 -3.03 9.50
N ARG A 209 14.29 -1.82 9.39
CA ARG A 209 12.91 -1.47 9.75
C ARG A 209 12.06 -1.14 8.53
N ARG A 210 12.51 -1.52 7.32
CA ARG A 210 11.73 -1.37 6.10
C ARG A 210 10.41 -2.12 6.22
N LYS A 211 9.32 -1.47 5.82
CA LYS A 211 8.01 -2.10 5.70
C LYS A 211 7.93 -2.82 4.35
N ILE A 212 7.07 -3.83 4.27
CA ILE A 212 6.76 -4.49 2.99
C ILE A 212 5.47 -3.85 2.47
N PRO A 213 5.51 -3.08 1.36
CA PRO A 213 4.30 -2.55 0.76
C PRO A 213 3.37 -3.68 0.32
N VAL A 214 2.09 -3.56 0.65
CA VAL A 214 1.05 -4.46 0.19
C VAL A 214 0.18 -3.70 -0.81
N PRO A 215 0.27 -3.99 -2.12
CA PRO A 215 -0.62 -3.38 -3.10
C PRO A 215 -2.08 -3.78 -2.80
N ILE A 216 -2.91 -2.79 -2.49
CA ILE A 216 -4.35 -2.99 -2.30
C ILE A 216 -5.04 -2.58 -3.60
N GLY A 217 -5.85 -3.48 -4.17
CA GLY A 217 -6.60 -3.20 -5.38
C GLY A 217 -6.83 -4.44 -6.25
N PRO A 218 -7.17 -4.23 -7.54
CA PRO A 218 -7.29 -5.31 -8.51
C PRO A 218 -6.02 -6.15 -8.59
N ALA A 219 -6.17 -7.42 -8.99
CA ALA A 219 -5.04 -8.32 -9.16
C ALA A 219 -3.97 -7.71 -10.09
N LEU A 220 -2.69 -7.92 -9.73
CA LEU A 220 -1.58 -7.42 -10.51
C LEU A 220 -1.65 -7.95 -11.96
N PRO A 221 -1.50 -7.08 -12.98
CA PRO A 221 -1.51 -7.50 -14.38
C PRO A 221 -0.36 -8.45 -14.69
N ARG A 222 -0.66 -9.47 -15.47
CA ARG A 222 0.29 -10.46 -15.99
C ARG A 222 1.21 -9.85 -17.05
N ARG A 223 2.47 -10.27 -17.09
CA ARG A 223 3.42 -9.84 -18.13
C ARG A 223 3.38 -10.70 -19.40
N ASP A 224 2.84 -11.90 -19.32
CA ASP A 224 2.96 -12.96 -20.33
C ASP A 224 1.77 -13.02 -21.30
N THR A 225 0.81 -12.11 -21.21
CA THR A 225 -0.30 -12.02 -22.17
C THR A 225 -0.33 -10.65 -22.87
N PRO A 226 -0.54 -10.60 -24.20
CA PRO A 226 -0.56 -9.34 -24.94
C PRO A 226 -1.63 -8.35 -24.43
N ALA A 227 -2.74 -8.87 -23.90
CA ALA A 227 -3.82 -8.05 -23.36
C ALA A 227 -3.43 -7.30 -22.06
N SER A 228 -2.41 -7.78 -21.34
CA SER A 228 -2.01 -7.25 -20.03
C SER A 228 -0.57 -6.74 -19.98
N GLU A 229 0.29 -7.05 -20.96
CA GLU A 229 1.71 -6.65 -20.97
C GLU A 229 1.90 -5.13 -20.83
N GLN A 230 1.10 -4.31 -21.53
CA GLN A 230 1.16 -2.86 -21.45
C GLN A 230 0.72 -2.34 -20.07
N LYS A 231 -0.28 -3.01 -19.46
CA LYS A 231 -0.74 -2.68 -18.10
C LYS A 231 0.30 -3.06 -17.06
N HIS A 232 0.96 -4.20 -17.24
CA HIS A 232 2.07 -4.64 -16.41
C HIS A 232 3.25 -3.68 -16.49
N ALA A 233 3.71 -3.37 -17.70
CA ALA A 233 4.80 -2.42 -17.96
C ALA A 233 4.50 -1.07 -17.30
N ARG A 234 3.30 -0.51 -17.51
CA ARG A 234 2.86 0.73 -16.88
C ARG A 234 2.91 0.65 -15.35
N LEU A 235 2.41 -0.43 -14.75
CA LEU A 235 2.38 -0.57 -13.31
C LEU A 235 3.78 -0.71 -12.72
N MET A 236 4.66 -1.51 -13.35
CA MET A 236 6.03 -1.69 -12.89
C MET A 236 6.82 -0.37 -12.95
N LEU A 237 6.64 0.42 -14.01
CA LEU A 237 7.21 1.76 -14.10
C LEU A 237 6.69 2.68 -12.99
N ILE A 238 5.38 2.70 -12.70
CA ILE A 238 4.82 3.52 -11.62
C ILE A 238 5.40 3.15 -10.26
N LEU A 239 5.59 1.85 -9.98
CA LEU A 239 6.04 1.38 -8.69
C LEU A 239 7.56 1.53 -8.50
N PHE A 240 8.35 1.23 -9.52
CA PHE A 240 9.79 1.02 -9.38
C PHE A 240 10.67 2.06 -10.06
N LYS A 241 10.19 2.76 -11.10
CA LYS A 241 10.94 3.88 -11.67
C LYS A 241 10.77 5.10 -10.76
N PRO A 242 11.82 5.87 -10.43
CA PRO A 242 11.64 7.15 -9.75
C PRO A 242 10.96 8.17 -10.66
N TRP A 243 9.95 8.88 -10.16
CA TRP A 243 9.24 9.93 -10.92
C TRP A 243 8.67 11.03 -10.01
N ARG A 244 8.38 12.19 -10.57
CA ARG A 244 7.55 13.25 -9.97
C ARG A 244 6.31 13.53 -10.82
N HIS A 245 6.45 13.37 -12.13
CA HIS A 245 5.39 13.57 -13.11
C HIS A 245 5.20 12.34 -14.00
N ALA A 246 4.01 12.21 -14.57
CA ALA A 246 3.70 11.11 -15.49
C ALA A 246 4.60 11.12 -16.74
N SER A 247 5.14 12.28 -17.12
CA SER A 247 6.12 12.44 -18.20
C SER A 247 7.45 11.76 -17.92
N ASP A 248 7.83 11.57 -16.66
CA ASP A 248 9.11 10.96 -16.29
C ASP A 248 9.08 9.45 -16.53
N LEU A 249 7.88 8.86 -16.55
CA LEU A 249 7.70 7.43 -16.74
C LEU A 249 8.00 6.99 -18.17
N ARG A 250 7.68 7.83 -19.16
CA ARG A 250 7.65 7.46 -20.60
C ARG A 250 7.69 8.70 -21.50
N GLU A 251 8.38 8.60 -22.63
CA GLU A 251 8.42 9.65 -23.64
C GLU A 251 7.09 9.83 -24.40
N ALA A 252 6.93 10.99 -25.04
CA ALA A 252 5.76 11.26 -25.88
C ALA A 252 5.77 10.32 -27.10
N GLY A 253 4.69 9.55 -27.29
CA GLY A 253 4.55 8.61 -28.41
C GLY A 253 5.13 7.21 -28.19
N GLN A 254 6.01 7.03 -27.21
CA GLN A 254 6.56 5.73 -26.81
C GLN A 254 5.46 4.81 -26.24
N THR A 255 5.56 3.49 -26.36
CA THR A 255 4.64 2.57 -25.68
C THR A 255 5.09 2.33 -24.23
N TRP A 256 4.20 1.81 -23.37
CA TRP A 256 4.61 1.49 -21.99
C TRP A 256 5.61 0.33 -21.97
N LEU A 257 5.46 -0.63 -22.88
CA LEU A 257 6.36 -1.76 -23.00
C LEU A 257 7.78 -1.33 -23.41
N GLU A 258 7.92 -0.43 -24.38
CA GLU A 258 9.22 0.12 -24.79
C GLU A 258 9.91 0.84 -23.63
N ALA A 259 9.20 1.76 -22.96
CA ALA A 259 9.73 2.49 -21.80
C ALA A 259 10.15 1.55 -20.66
N TYR A 260 9.41 0.46 -20.48
CA TYR A 260 9.73 -0.56 -19.49
C TYR A 260 10.97 -1.38 -19.87
N MET A 261 11.10 -1.76 -21.15
CA MET A 261 12.31 -2.45 -21.64
C MET A 261 13.57 -1.59 -21.51
N GLU A 262 13.46 -0.27 -21.70
CA GLU A 262 14.55 0.68 -21.46
C GLU A 262 14.89 0.86 -19.98
N PHE A 263 13.89 0.73 -19.11
CA PHE A 263 14.08 0.87 -17.66
C PHE A 263 14.76 -0.36 -17.03
N LEU A 264 14.47 -1.57 -17.52
CA LEU A 264 14.96 -2.81 -16.91
C LEU A 264 16.49 -2.87 -16.73
N PRO A 265 17.33 -2.49 -17.72
CA PRO A 265 18.79 -2.49 -17.56
C PRO A 265 19.32 -1.52 -16.50
N SER A 266 18.54 -0.49 -16.13
CA SER A 266 18.93 0.48 -15.09
C SER A 266 18.58 0.03 -13.67
N CYS A 267 17.80 -1.04 -13.53
CA CYS A 267 17.34 -1.53 -12.23
C CYS A 267 18.46 -2.24 -11.46
N SER A 268 18.45 -2.10 -10.13
CA SER A 268 19.25 -2.97 -9.26
C SER A 268 18.72 -4.40 -9.27
N GLU A 269 19.57 -5.36 -8.87
CA GLU A 269 19.20 -6.77 -8.77
C GLU A 269 17.99 -6.97 -7.85
N GLU A 270 17.93 -6.27 -6.71
CA GLU A 270 16.82 -6.36 -5.77
C GLU A 270 15.48 -5.90 -6.40
N VAL A 271 15.49 -4.83 -7.21
CA VAL A 271 14.29 -4.36 -7.91
C VAL A 271 13.84 -5.38 -8.96
N LEU A 272 14.78 -5.94 -9.72
CA LEU A 272 14.48 -6.96 -10.72
C LEU A 272 13.88 -8.21 -10.08
N GLU A 273 14.43 -8.68 -8.95
CA GLU A 273 13.88 -9.80 -8.19
C GLU A 273 12.45 -9.52 -7.74
N ARG A 274 12.17 -8.33 -7.20
CA ARG A 274 10.80 -7.94 -6.79
C ARG A 274 9.84 -7.96 -7.98
N ILE A 275 10.24 -7.40 -9.11
CA ILE A 275 9.44 -7.38 -10.35
C ILE A 275 9.15 -8.82 -10.82
N ILE A 276 10.16 -9.70 -10.83
CA ILE A 276 10.00 -11.11 -11.20
C ILE A 276 9.03 -11.81 -10.24
N ASN A 277 9.20 -11.58 -8.94
CA ASN A 277 8.37 -12.18 -7.90
C ASN A 277 6.90 -11.74 -7.98
N MET A 278 6.61 -10.57 -8.54
CA MET A 278 5.22 -10.13 -8.77
C MET A 278 4.46 -11.01 -9.78
N GLN A 279 5.16 -11.72 -10.68
CA GLN A 279 4.55 -12.67 -11.61
C GLN A 279 4.33 -14.05 -10.96
N LEU A 280 5.09 -14.38 -9.90
CA LEU A 280 5.13 -15.70 -9.29
C LEU A 280 3.75 -16.20 -8.85
N LEU A 281 2.89 -15.33 -8.33
CA LEU A 281 1.52 -15.71 -7.93
C LEU A 281 0.71 -16.28 -9.11
N HIS A 282 0.84 -15.69 -10.30
CA HIS A 282 0.17 -16.16 -11.51
C HIS A 282 0.76 -17.51 -11.97
N GLU A 283 2.09 -17.63 -11.97
CA GLU A 283 2.77 -18.87 -12.34
C GLU A 283 2.40 -20.03 -11.42
N CYS A 284 2.26 -19.76 -10.12
CA CYS A 284 1.83 -20.73 -9.12
C CYS A 284 0.36 -21.13 -9.30
N ARG A 285 -0.51 -20.17 -9.65
CA ARG A 285 -1.91 -20.45 -9.98
C ARG A 285 -2.03 -21.32 -11.24
N ASP A 286 -1.30 -20.98 -12.30
CA ASP A 286 -1.32 -21.75 -13.55
C ASP A 286 -0.76 -23.16 -13.34
N SER A 287 0.30 -23.30 -12.53
CA SER A 287 0.87 -24.62 -12.20
C SER A 287 -0.13 -25.51 -11.47
N ARG A 288 -0.97 -24.92 -10.60
CA ARG A 288 -2.09 -25.63 -9.95
C ARG A 288 -3.16 -26.01 -10.96
N ASP A 289 -3.58 -25.09 -11.84
CA ASP A 289 -4.68 -25.33 -12.78
C ASP A 289 -4.31 -26.33 -13.89
N ALA A 290 -3.02 -26.53 -14.15
CA ALA A 290 -2.49 -27.50 -15.12
C ALA A 290 -2.31 -28.93 -14.57
N HIS A 291 -2.46 -29.15 -13.25
CA HIS A 291 -2.29 -30.45 -12.58
C HIS A 291 -3.59 -30.91 -11.93
#